data_AF-K8XYL2-F1
#
_entry.id   AF-K8XYL2-F1
#
_cell.length_a   1.000
_cell.length_b   1.000
_cell.length_c   1.000
_cell.angle_alpha   90.00
_cell.angle_beta   90.00
_cell.angle_gamma   90.00
#
_symmetry.space_group_name_H-M   'P 1'
#
loop_
_entity.id
_entity.type
_entity.pdbx_description
1 polymer ?
#
loop_
_entity_poly.entity_id
_entity_poly.type
_entity_poly.pdbx_seq_one_letter_code
_entity_poly.pdbx_strand_id
1 'polypeptide(L)'
;MKVIVGAEDIDKAQRAITRSNWTTGAKYPKAVAKIVDDADVLRVLPLPGGALGASEHHQPHRIDVATVRLRTKVTKGPRSRTAGKSMAYKLIETARARWRTVNAPQLVALFAGRRAVPQG
;
A
#
# COMPACT_ATOMS: atom_id res chain seq x y z
N MET A 1 8.04 -8.69 -11.79
CA MET A 1 7.29 -7.88 -10.80
C MET A 1 5.78 -7.84 -11.04
N LYS A 2 5.28 -7.44 -12.22
CA LYS A 2 3.82 -7.36 -12.50
C LYS A 2 3.05 -8.66 -12.25
N VAL A 3 3.68 -9.81 -12.51
CA VAL A 3 3.12 -11.16 -12.27
C VAL A 3 3.01 -11.50 -10.77
N ILE A 4 3.85 -10.92 -9.91
CA ILE A 4 3.84 -11.16 -8.46
C ILE A 4 2.76 -10.31 -7.79
N VAL A 5 2.66 -9.03 -8.17
CA VAL A 5 1.69 -8.07 -7.60
C VAL A 5 0.24 -8.40 -7.99
N GLY A 6 0.04 -8.99 -9.17
CA GLY A 6 -1.29 -9.39 -9.66
C GLY A 6 -1.69 -10.83 -9.32
N ALA A 7 -0.95 -11.51 -8.45
CA ALA A 7 -1.29 -12.89 -8.09
C ALA A 7 -2.60 -12.95 -7.30
N GLU A 8 -3.48 -13.88 -7.67
CA GLU A 8 -4.81 -14.04 -7.06
C GLU A 8 -4.75 -14.70 -5.66
N ASP A 9 -3.73 -15.51 -5.42
CA ASP A 9 -3.52 -16.25 -4.18
C ASP A 9 -2.02 -16.32 -3.82
N ILE A 10 -1.75 -16.61 -2.55
CA ILE A 10 -0.39 -16.65 -1.98
C ILE A 10 0.46 -17.69 -2.71
N ASP A 11 -0.11 -18.85 -3.05
CA ASP A 11 0.62 -19.93 -3.71
C ASP A 11 1.07 -19.51 -5.12
N LYS A 12 0.22 -18.80 -5.87
CA LYS A 12 0.54 -18.23 -7.18
C LYS A 12 1.60 -17.14 -7.05
N ALA A 13 1.54 -16.31 -6.00
CA ALA A 13 2.56 -15.30 -5.75
C ALA A 13 3.93 -15.94 -5.46
N GLN A 14 3.98 -16.95 -4.59
CA GLN A 14 5.19 -17.69 -4.26
C GLN A 14 5.78 -18.40 -5.48
N ARG A 15 4.94 -19.09 -6.27
CA ARG A 15 5.37 -19.69 -7.54
C ARG A 15 5.90 -18.65 -8.53
N ALA A 16 5.29 -17.46 -8.58
CA ALA A 16 5.75 -16.36 -9.43
C ALA A 16 7.07 -15.74 -8.97
N ILE A 17 7.35 -15.73 -7.66
CA ILE A 17 8.65 -15.31 -7.09
C ILE A 17 9.73 -16.32 -7.49
N THR A 18 9.47 -17.62 -7.30
CA THR A 18 10.43 -18.70 -7.63
C THR A 18 10.71 -18.79 -9.13
N ARG A 19 9.68 -18.63 -9.97
CA ARG A 19 9.81 -18.73 -11.44
C ARG A 19 10.28 -17.42 -12.10
N SER A 20 10.30 -16.31 -11.37
CA SER A 20 10.70 -15.03 -11.97
C SER A 20 12.17 -15.06 -12.35
N ASN A 21 12.42 -15.00 -13.66
CA ASN A 21 13.74 -14.64 -14.17
C ASN A 21 13.89 -13.13 -13.96
N TRP A 22 14.54 -12.74 -12.86
CA TRP A 22 14.74 -11.36 -12.44
C TRP A 22 15.69 -10.62 -13.39
N THR A 23 15.26 -10.37 -14.62
CA THR A 23 16.00 -9.59 -15.63
C THR A 23 16.28 -8.16 -15.15
N THR A 24 15.42 -7.61 -14.29
CA THR A 24 15.63 -6.32 -13.61
C THR A 24 16.50 -6.44 -12.34
N GLY A 25 16.78 -7.65 -11.88
CA GLY A 25 17.49 -7.93 -10.63
C GLY A 25 18.95 -7.48 -10.63
N ALA A 26 19.61 -7.49 -11.79
CA ALA A 26 20.96 -6.95 -11.94
C ALA A 26 21.03 -5.46 -11.62
N LYS A 27 19.96 -4.69 -11.87
CA LYS A 27 19.88 -3.27 -11.54
C LYS A 27 19.43 -3.01 -10.09
N TYR A 28 18.68 -3.94 -9.49
CA TYR A 28 18.10 -3.78 -8.14
C TYR A 28 18.28 -5.03 -7.27
N PRO A 29 19.53 -5.45 -7.00
CA PRO A 29 19.80 -6.73 -6.33
C PRO A 29 19.22 -6.79 -4.91
N LYS A 30 19.27 -5.66 -4.18
CA LYS A 30 18.70 -5.54 -2.83
C LYS A 30 17.18 -5.69 -2.80
N ALA A 31 16.49 -5.21 -3.84
CA ALA A 31 15.04 -5.33 -3.92
C ALA A 31 14.63 -6.78 -4.21
N VAL A 32 15.38 -7.47 -5.09
CA VAL A 32 15.16 -8.89 -5.36
C VAL A 32 15.42 -9.72 -4.11
N ALA A 33 16.54 -9.50 -3.42
CA ALA A 33 16.84 -10.17 -2.16
C ALA A 33 15.70 -10.00 -1.15
N LYS A 34 15.23 -8.75 -0.96
CA LYS A 34 14.15 -8.48 0.00
C LYS A 34 12.82 -9.18 -0.36
N ILE A 35 12.48 -9.30 -1.64
CA ILE A 35 11.26 -10.00 -2.07
C ILE A 35 11.38 -11.52 -1.88
N VAL A 36 12.58 -12.07 -2.08
CA VAL A 36 12.84 -13.51 -1.91
C VAL A 36 12.91 -13.88 -0.43
N ASP A 37 13.62 -13.08 0.38
CA ASP A 37 13.82 -13.32 1.81
C ASP A 37 12.50 -13.24 2.59
N ASP A 38 11.59 -12.33 2.20
CA ASP A 38 10.30 -12.11 2.85
C ASP A 38 9.13 -12.86 2.15
N ALA A 39 9.41 -13.87 1.32
CA ALA A 39 8.40 -14.53 0.49
C ALA A 39 7.28 -15.24 1.29
N ASP A 40 7.55 -15.59 2.55
CA ASP A 40 6.63 -16.22 3.49
C ASP A 40 5.67 -15.21 4.16
N VAL A 41 6.12 -13.98 4.40
CA VAL A 41 5.32 -12.90 5.00
C VAL A 41 4.63 -12.01 3.97
N LEU A 42 4.94 -12.18 2.68
CA LEU A 42 4.26 -11.49 1.58
C LEU A 42 2.78 -11.90 1.53
N ARG A 43 1.94 -11.03 2.08
CA ARG A 43 0.50 -11.22 2.07
C ARG A 43 -0.08 -10.80 0.72
N VAL A 44 -0.67 -11.75 0.01
CA VAL A 44 -1.58 -11.43 -1.09
C VAL A 44 -2.86 -10.89 -0.49
N LEU A 45 -3.17 -9.63 -0.79
CA LEU A 45 -4.46 -9.04 -0.44
C LEU A 45 -5.47 -9.58 -1.46
N PRO A 46 -6.45 -10.41 -1.06
CA PRO A 46 -7.43 -10.96 -1.99
C PRO A 46 -8.42 -9.84 -2.37
N LEU A 47 -7.99 -8.99 -3.29
CA LEU A 47 -8.84 -8.00 -3.91
C LEU A 47 -9.46 -8.66 -5.14
N PRO A 48 -10.80 -8.74 -5.25
CA PRO A 48 -11.43 -9.22 -6.47
C PRO A 48 -10.94 -8.31 -7.61
N GLY A 49 -10.38 -8.93 -8.64
CA GLY A 49 -9.74 -8.25 -9.77
C GLY A 49 -10.69 -7.21 -10.36
N GLY A 50 -10.41 -5.93 -10.07
CA GLY A 50 -11.26 -4.80 -10.48
C GLY A 50 -11.47 -3.72 -9.41
N ALA A 51 -11.25 -4.01 -8.13
CA ALA A 51 -11.52 -3.03 -7.06
C ALA A 51 -10.58 -1.81 -7.06
N LEU A 52 -9.38 -1.93 -7.65
CA LEU A 52 -8.44 -0.83 -7.80
C LEU A 52 -8.15 -0.58 -9.28
N GLY A 53 -9.06 0.12 -9.96
CA GLY A 53 -8.77 0.74 -11.27
C GLY A 53 -7.70 1.85 -11.20
N ALA A 54 -7.23 2.21 -10.00
CA ALA A 54 -6.11 3.14 -9.82
C ALA A 54 -4.79 2.39 -9.98
N SER A 55 -3.90 2.92 -10.83
CA SER A 55 -2.50 2.47 -10.87
C SER A 55 -1.92 2.43 -9.46
N GLU A 56 -1.02 1.49 -9.19
CA GLU A 56 -0.32 1.36 -7.89
C GLU A 56 0.29 2.69 -7.39
N HIS A 57 0.63 3.58 -8.31
CA HIS A 57 1.18 4.93 -8.05
C HIS A 57 0.14 5.98 -7.61
N HIS A 58 -1.15 5.79 -7.91
CA HIS A 58 -2.24 6.73 -7.61
C HIS A 58 -3.17 6.24 -6.50
N GLN A 59 -2.76 5.23 -5.74
CA GLN A 59 -3.53 4.77 -4.58
C GLN A 59 -3.67 5.93 -3.57
N PRO A 60 -4.87 6.17 -2.99
CA PRO A 60 -5.14 7.34 -2.15
C PRO A 60 -4.07 7.59 -1.07
N HIS A 61 -3.70 6.53 -0.33
CA HIS A 61 -2.70 6.63 0.74
C HIS A 61 -1.31 7.08 0.27
N ARG A 62 -0.90 6.77 -0.96
CA ARG A 62 0.40 7.22 -1.50
C ARG A 62 0.39 8.72 -1.79
N ILE A 63 -0.75 9.28 -2.17
CA ILE A 63 -0.95 10.71 -2.42
C ILE A 63 -0.96 11.49 -1.09
N ASP A 64 -1.60 10.95 -0.06
CA ASP A 64 -1.64 11.61 1.26
C ASP A 64 -0.26 11.65 1.91
N VAL A 65 0.47 10.53 1.88
CA VAL A 65 1.83 10.45 2.39
C VAL A 65 2.77 11.37 1.60
N ALA A 66 2.61 11.46 0.27
CA ALA A 66 3.36 12.42 -0.53
C ALA A 66 3.04 13.88 -0.13
N THR A 67 1.77 14.19 0.16
CA THR A 67 1.34 15.52 0.63
C THR A 67 1.97 15.88 1.98
N VAL A 68 1.96 14.94 2.93
CA VAL A 68 2.62 15.13 4.23
C VAL A 68 4.12 15.36 4.03
N ARG A 69 4.81 14.51 3.27
CA ARG A 69 6.25 14.63 3.01
C ARG A 69 6.60 15.96 2.35
N LEU A 70 5.83 16.38 1.35
CA LEU A 70 6.03 17.66 0.67
C LEU A 70 5.86 18.82 1.66
N ARG A 71 4.78 18.82 2.44
CA ARG A 71 4.50 19.90 3.41
C ARG A 71 5.50 19.95 4.55
N THR A 72 6.07 18.81 4.98
CA THR A 72 7.16 18.79 5.95
C THR A 72 8.48 19.27 5.35
N LYS A 73 8.73 19.02 4.06
CA LYS A 73 9.96 19.48 3.38
C LYS A 73 9.99 20.98 3.14
N VAL A 74 8.86 21.58 2.77
CA VAL A 74 8.78 23.02 2.43
C VAL A 74 8.64 23.93 3.64
N THR A 75 8.18 23.41 4.78
CA THR A 75 8.16 24.19 6.03
C THR A 75 9.51 24.09 6.73
N LYS A 76 9.86 25.09 7.55
CA LYS A 76 11.09 25.12 8.38
C LYS A 76 11.18 24.02 9.46
N GLY A 77 10.35 22.98 9.37
CA GLY A 77 10.24 21.91 10.34
C GLY A 77 9.39 22.30 11.56
N PRO A 78 8.87 21.30 12.29
CA PRO A 78 8.10 21.54 13.50
C PRO A 78 9.03 21.90 14.67
N ARG A 79 8.67 22.93 15.44
CA ARG A 79 9.43 23.40 16.63
C ARG A 79 9.48 22.38 17.77
N SER A 80 8.67 21.32 17.72
CA SER A 80 8.67 20.20 18.67
C SER A 80 8.14 18.91 18.03
N ARG A 81 8.44 17.75 18.63
CA ARG A 81 7.96 16.45 18.14
C ARG A 81 6.43 16.35 18.16
N THR A 82 5.79 16.90 19.19
CA THR A 82 4.33 16.95 19.32
C THR A 82 3.72 17.81 18.21
N ALA A 83 4.31 18.97 17.92
CA ALA A 83 3.87 19.84 16.83
C ALA A 83 3.99 19.17 15.45
N GLY A 84 5.04 18.36 15.24
CA GLY A 84 5.21 17.59 14.01
C GLY A 84 4.11 16.53 13.82
N LYS A 85 3.78 15.82 14.90
CA LYS A 85 2.70 14.82 14.87
C LYS A 85 1.33 15.45 14.64
N SER A 86 1.02 16.56 15.31
CA SER A 86 -0.26 17.25 15.13
C SER A 86 -0.39 17.83 13.71
N MET A 87 0.70 18.36 13.14
CA MET A 87 0.73 18.80 11.75
C MET A 87 0.45 17.65 10.78
N ALA A 88 1.15 16.51 10.93
CA ALA A 88 0.93 15.34 10.08
C ALA A 88 -0.51 14.82 10.20
N TYR A 89 -1.04 14.73 11.42
CA TYR A 89 -2.43 14.34 11.67
C TYR A 89 -3.41 15.25 10.93
N LYS A 90 -3.29 16.57 11.08
CA LYS A 90 -4.19 17.52 10.43
C LYS A 90 -4.08 17.47 8.90
N LEU A 91 -2.90 17.28 8.33
CA LEU A 91 -2.73 17.11 6.89
C LEU A 91 -3.43 15.85 6.37
N ILE A 92 -3.31 14.73 7.08
CA ILE A 92 -3.98 13.47 6.72
C ILE A 92 -5.49 13.61 6.86
N GLU A 93 -5.98 14.20 7.95
CA GLU A 93 -7.41 14.45 8.17
C GLU A 93 -8.02 15.35 7.09
N THR A 94 -7.29 16.41 6.68
CA THR A 94 -7.77 17.31 5.63
C THR A 94 -7.77 16.64 4.26
N ALA A 95 -6.79 15.76 4.00
CA ALA A 95 -6.74 14.99 2.77
C ALA A 95 -7.87 13.96 2.69
N ARG A 96 -8.19 13.30 3.82
CA ARG A 96 -9.31 12.35 3.95
C ARG A 96 -10.65 12.96 3.52
N ALA A 97 -10.90 14.21 3.89
CA ALA A 97 -12.14 14.92 3.50
C ALA A 97 -12.31 15.06 1.97
N ARG A 98 -11.23 14.90 1.19
CA ARG A 98 -11.21 15.02 -0.27
C ARG A 98 -11.09 13.68 -0.99
N TRP A 99 -11.00 12.56 -0.25
CA TRP A 99 -10.93 11.25 -0.87
C TRP A 99 -12.22 10.96 -1.64
N ARG A 100 -12.07 10.57 -2.91
CA ARG A 100 -13.19 10.02 -3.67
C ARG A 100 -13.64 8.71 -3.02
N THR A 101 -14.94 8.44 -3.08
CA THR A 101 -15.49 7.15 -2.67
C THR A 101 -14.84 6.02 -3.48
N VAL A 102 -14.75 4.84 -2.86
CA VAL A 102 -14.18 3.66 -3.50
C VAL A 102 -14.97 3.36 -4.77
N ASN A 103 -14.27 3.19 -5.90
CA ASN A 103 -14.88 2.67 -7.11
C ASN A 103 -15.34 1.22 -6.81
N ALA A 104 -16.65 0.98 -6.86
CA ALA A 104 -17.34 -0.23 -6.38
C ALA A 104 -17.60 -0.32 -4.85
N PRO A 105 -18.40 0.61 -4.27
CA PRO A 105 -18.77 0.57 -2.85
C PRO A 105 -19.50 -0.72 -2.45
N GLN A 106 -20.19 -1.39 -3.39
CA GLN A 106 -20.81 -2.70 -3.14
C GLN A 106 -19.80 -3.79 -2.75
N LEU A 107 -18.54 -3.65 -3.15
CA LEU A 107 -17.47 -4.58 -2.75
C LEU A 107 -16.98 -4.29 -1.33
N VAL A 108 -17.16 -3.07 -0.80
CA VAL A 108 -16.75 -2.71 0.56
C VAL A 108 -17.51 -3.53 1.61
N ALA A 109 -18.80 -3.82 1.36
CA ALA A 109 -19.62 -4.67 2.24
C ALA A 109 -19.09 -6.11 2.34
N LEU A 110 -18.55 -6.66 1.23
CA LEU A 110 -17.94 -8.00 1.22
C LEU A 110 -16.66 -8.08 2.09
N PHE A 111 -15.97 -6.95 2.30
CA PHE A 111 -14.80 -6.88 3.17
C PHE A 111 -15.17 -6.63 4.64
N ALA A 112 -16.23 -5.87 4.91
CA ALA A 112 -16.68 -5.59 6.28
C ALA A 112 -17.10 -6.86 7.04
N GLY A 113 -17.62 -7.88 6.34
CA GLY A 113 -17.98 -9.18 6.93
C GLY A 113 -16.81 -10.14 7.23
N ARG A 114 -15.57 -9.84 6.80
CA ARG A 114 -14.40 -10.73 6.98
C ARG A 114 -13.52 -10.40 8.20
N ARG A 115 -13.94 -9.45 9.05
CA ARG A 115 -13.20 -9.05 10.24
C ARG A 115 -14.04 -9.22 11.51
N ALA A 116 -14.17 -10.46 11.97
CA ALA A 116 -14.32 -10.69 13.40
C ALA A 116 -12.92 -10.56 14.02
N VAL A 117 -12.61 -9.39 14.60
CA VAL A 117 -11.53 -9.28 15.59
C VAL A 117 -12.14 -9.81 16.89
N PRO A 118 -11.66 -10.92 17.47
CA PRO A 118 -12.12 -11.30 18.80
C PRO A 118 -11.72 -10.19 19.77
N GLN A 119 -12.71 -9.60 20.42
CA GLN A 119 -12.50 -8.79 21.61
C GLN A 119 -12.35 -9.78 22.77
N GLY A 120 -11.13 -9.97 23.23
CA GLY A 120 -10.76 -10.80 24.38
C GLY A 120 -9.39 -10.37 24.88
#